data_AF-H5XU86-F1
#
_entry.id   AF-H5XU86-F1
#
_cell.length_a   1.000
_cell.length_b   1.000
_cell.length_c   1.000
_cell.angle_alpha   90.00
_cell.angle_beta   90.00
_cell.angle_gamma   90.00
#
_symmetry.space_group_name_H-M   'P 1'
#
loop_
_entity.id
_entity.type
_entity.pdbx_description
1 polymer ?
#
loop_
_entity_poly.entity_id
_entity_poly.type
_entity_poly.pdbx_seq_one_letter_code
_entity_poly.pdbx_strand_id
1 'polypeptide(L)'
;MQYSSLRCWKMIGAIGVIMVAIPYVAHAYGPTEAEVAAWGMFSLAWGIILLLLSLFSFGKIVAYIGFSTVALVQIPPIILWFLFHGQGISDGSPPSGFTAHWGYSIPHILIFLICAAILYKQGPVFSQGVKSKSWSRRKTF
;
A
#
# COMPACT_ATOMS: atom_id res chain seq x y z
N MET A 1 -10.95 20.17 11.04
CA MET A 1 -9.70 19.49 11.46
C MET A 1 -9.49 18.07 10.89
N GLN A 2 -10.51 17.36 10.35
CA GLN A 2 -10.33 15.98 9.83
C GLN A 2 -9.39 15.82 8.61
N TYR A 3 -9.15 16.87 7.83
CA TYR A 3 -8.34 16.79 6.61
C TYR A 3 -6.83 16.63 6.88
N SER A 4 -6.31 17.16 8.01
CA SER A 4 -4.88 17.06 8.33
C SER A 4 -4.49 15.63 8.72
N SER A 5 -5.34 14.95 9.51
CA SER A 5 -5.06 13.59 9.95
C SER A 5 -4.99 12.61 8.79
N LEU A 6 -5.89 12.70 7.79
CA LEU A 6 -5.89 11.77 6.66
C LEU A 6 -4.64 11.94 5.79
N ARG A 7 -4.16 13.18 5.63
CA ARG A 7 -2.90 13.43 4.89
C ARG A 7 -1.71 12.76 5.59
N CYS A 8 -1.60 12.88 6.91
CA CYS A 8 -0.54 12.21 7.68
C CYS A 8 -0.59 10.69 7.49
N TRP A 9 -1.77 10.07 7.56
CA TRP A 9 -1.93 8.64 7.31
C TRP A 9 -1.49 8.22 5.91
N LYS A 10 -1.83 9.01 4.88
CA LYS A 10 -1.38 8.77 3.51
C LYS A 10 0.15 8.81 3.38
N MET A 11 0.79 9.80 4.01
CA MET A 11 2.25 9.89 4.03
C MET A 11 2.89 8.69 4.74
N ILE A 12 2.36 8.29 5.90
CA ILE A 12 2.82 7.09 6.63
C ILE A 12 2.69 5.85 5.76
N GLY A 13 1.55 5.67 5.08
CA GLY A 13 1.35 4.56 4.15
C GLY A 13 2.37 4.57 3.01
N ALA A 14 2.59 5.72 2.37
CA ALA A 14 3.57 5.86 1.29
C ALA A 14 5.00 5.56 1.76
N ILE A 15 5.40 6.08 2.93
CA ILE A 15 6.72 5.81 3.54
C ILE A 15 6.85 4.32 3.87
N GLY A 16 5.81 3.69 4.42
CA GLY A 16 5.80 2.25 4.70
C GLY A 16 6.08 1.42 3.44
N VAL A 17 5.44 1.77 2.31
CA VAL A 17 5.67 1.11 1.01
C VAL A 17 7.12 1.25 0.55
N ILE A 18 7.71 2.44 0.71
CA ILE A 18 9.14 2.68 0.41
C ILE A 18 10.04 1.82 1.30
N MET A 19 9.77 1.78 2.61
CA MET A 19 10.58 1.02 3.56
C MET A 19 10.56 -0.48 3.27
N VAL A 20 9.41 -1.01 2.84
CA VAL A 20 9.30 -2.42 2.47
C VAL A 20 10.12 -2.77 1.24
N ALA A 21 10.42 -1.82 0.36
CA ALA A 21 11.32 -2.06 -0.78
C ALA A 21 12.78 -2.31 -0.36
N ILE A 22 13.21 -1.79 0.80
CA ILE A 22 14.62 -1.83 1.22
C ILE A 22 15.17 -3.26 1.31
N PRO A 23 14.51 -4.20 2.02
CA PRO A 23 14.96 -5.60 2.06
C PRO A 23 15.07 -6.26 0.68
N TYR A 24 14.18 -5.92 -0.25
CA TYR A 24 14.19 -6.49 -1.60
C TYR A 24 15.38 -5.98 -2.44
N VAL A 25 15.58 -4.66 -2.44
CA VAL A 25 16.66 -4.01 -3.21
C VAL A 25 18.03 -4.32 -2.60
N ALA A 26 18.10 -4.48 -1.28
CA ALA A 26 19.32 -4.86 -0.56
C ALA A 26 19.63 -6.37 -0.64
N HIS A 27 18.82 -7.17 -1.35
CA HIS A 27 18.97 -8.62 -1.41
C HIS A 27 19.01 -9.30 -0.02
N ALA A 28 18.27 -8.74 0.95
CA ALA A 28 18.21 -9.27 2.31
C ALA A 28 17.53 -10.65 2.40
N TYR A 29 16.80 -11.03 1.35
CA TYR A 29 16.16 -12.34 1.21
C TYR A 29 17.00 -13.36 0.43
N GLY A 30 18.32 -13.15 0.36
CA GLY A 30 19.24 -14.00 -0.41
C GLY A 30 19.40 -13.52 -1.86
N PRO A 31 19.98 -14.33 -2.76
CA PRO A 31 19.88 -14.10 -4.20
C PRO A 31 18.39 -14.12 -4.55
N THR A 32 17.79 -12.94 -4.52
CA THR A 32 16.37 -12.77 -4.79
C THR A 32 16.13 -13.11 -6.24
N GLU A 33 15.17 -13.99 -6.49
CA GLU A 33 14.68 -14.23 -7.84
C GLU A 33 14.32 -12.88 -8.48
N ALA A 34 14.51 -12.76 -9.80
CA ALA A 34 14.33 -11.50 -10.51
C ALA A 34 12.93 -10.89 -10.25
N GLU A 35 11.94 -11.75 -10.07
CA GLU A 35 10.56 -11.44 -9.70
C GLU A 35 10.51 -10.76 -8.32
N VAL A 36 11.19 -11.31 -7.33
CA VAL A 36 11.25 -10.80 -5.95
C VAL A 36 11.95 -9.44 -5.90
N ALA A 37 13.01 -9.25 -6.69
CA ALA A 37 13.67 -7.94 -6.85
C ALA A 37 12.74 -6.92 -7.54
N ALA A 38 11.98 -7.34 -8.56
CA ALA A 38 11.02 -6.48 -9.26
C ALA A 38 9.91 -5.98 -8.32
N TRP A 39 9.48 -6.80 -7.36
CA TRP A 39 8.54 -6.40 -6.29
C TRP A 39 9.06 -5.25 -5.44
N GLY A 40 10.34 -5.31 -5.06
CA GLY A 40 11.02 -4.23 -4.36
C GLY A 40 11.02 -2.93 -5.16
N MET A 41 11.43 -3.01 -6.43
CA MET A 41 11.48 -1.86 -7.32
C MET A 41 10.12 -1.24 -7.57
N PHE A 42 9.08 -2.06 -7.77
CA PHE A 42 7.70 -1.59 -7.89
C PHE A 42 7.27 -0.83 -6.63
N SER A 43 7.51 -1.42 -5.46
CA SER A 43 7.15 -0.82 -4.17
C SER A 43 7.87 0.52 -3.97
N LEU A 44 9.17 0.59 -4.29
CA LEU A 44 9.94 1.84 -4.20
C LEU A 44 9.36 2.94 -5.10
N ALA A 45 9.22 2.65 -6.40
CA ALA A 45 8.72 3.63 -7.37
C ALA A 45 7.30 4.10 -7.03
N TRP A 46 6.41 3.15 -6.70
CA TRP A 46 5.02 3.47 -6.39
C TRP A 46 4.86 4.19 -5.05
N GLY A 47 5.68 3.84 -4.05
CA GLY A 47 5.73 4.53 -2.77
C GLY A 47 6.15 6.00 -2.92
N ILE A 48 7.13 6.29 -3.77
CA ILE A 48 7.53 7.67 -4.10
C ILE A 48 6.36 8.42 -4.76
N ILE A 49 5.70 7.82 -5.75
CA ILE A 49 4.52 8.41 -6.39
C ILE A 49 3.45 8.73 -5.34
N LEU A 50 3.13 7.79 -4.46
CA LEU A 50 2.14 8.00 -3.39
C LEU A 50 2.55 9.09 -2.40
N LEU A 51 3.83 9.21 -2.08
CA LEU A 51 4.32 10.25 -1.19
C LEU A 51 4.12 11.63 -1.82
N LEU A 52 4.49 11.79 -3.10
CA LEU A 52 4.23 13.01 -3.86
C LEU A 52 2.71 13.29 -3.93
N LEU A 53 1.90 12.27 -4.24
CA LEU A 53 0.44 12.38 -4.25
C LEU A 53 -0.16 12.79 -2.89
N SER A 54 0.54 12.49 -1.79
CA SER A 54 0.11 12.82 -0.43
C SER A 54 0.53 14.23 -0.01
N LEU A 55 1.70 14.68 -0.49
CA LEU A 55 2.23 16.03 -0.25
C LEU A 55 1.45 17.09 -1.05
N PHE A 56 1.17 16.79 -2.31
CA PHE A 56 0.43 17.68 -3.19
C PHE A 56 -1.07 17.35 -3.14
N SER A 57 -1.92 18.36 -3.30
CA SER A 57 -3.38 18.18 -3.16
C SER A 57 -4.01 17.65 -4.45
N PHE A 58 -3.61 16.44 -4.87
CA PHE A 58 -4.21 15.76 -6.01
C PHE A 58 -5.66 15.32 -5.72
N GLY A 59 -6.43 15.11 -6.79
CA GLY A 59 -7.83 14.72 -6.71
C GLY A 59 -8.03 13.43 -5.90
N LYS A 60 -9.15 13.35 -5.16
CA LYS A 60 -9.51 12.18 -4.33
C LYS A 60 -9.45 10.87 -5.12
N ILE A 61 -9.86 10.88 -6.39
CA ILE A 61 -9.84 9.71 -7.28
C ILE A 61 -8.42 9.17 -7.47
N VAL A 62 -7.45 10.06 -7.73
CA VAL A 62 -6.06 9.67 -7.98
C VAL A 62 -5.48 9.00 -6.73
N ALA A 63 -5.70 9.60 -5.55
CA ALA A 63 -5.29 8.99 -4.29
C ALA A 63 -6.00 7.64 -4.05
N TYR A 64 -7.29 7.55 -4.35
CA TYR A 64 -8.06 6.31 -4.17
C TYR A 64 -7.49 5.17 -5.02
N ILE A 65 -7.25 5.42 -6.31
CA ILE A 65 -6.64 4.46 -7.23
C ILE A 65 -5.24 4.07 -6.71
N GLY A 66 -4.39 5.06 -6.41
CA GLY A 66 -3.03 4.80 -5.96
C GLY A 66 -2.94 3.90 -4.74
N PHE A 67 -3.71 4.19 -3.68
CA PHE A 67 -3.72 3.38 -2.46
C PHE A 67 -4.43 2.03 -2.63
N SER A 68 -5.42 1.93 -3.52
CA SER A 68 -6.07 0.65 -3.85
C SER A 68 -5.11 -0.28 -4.58
N THR A 69 -4.35 0.25 -5.55
CA THR A 69 -3.32 -0.51 -6.26
C THR A 69 -2.31 -1.09 -5.28
N VAL A 70 -1.79 -0.28 -4.34
CA VAL A 70 -0.85 -0.78 -3.33
C VAL A 70 -1.47 -1.87 -2.46
N ALA A 71 -2.69 -1.66 -1.96
CA ALA A 71 -3.34 -2.66 -1.13
C ALA A 71 -3.42 -4.02 -1.86
N LEU A 72 -3.88 -4.03 -3.11
CA LEU A 72 -3.98 -5.26 -3.91
C LEU A 72 -2.62 -5.90 -4.17
N VAL A 73 -1.62 -5.07 -4.49
CA VAL A 73 -0.23 -5.49 -4.71
C VAL A 73 0.38 -6.13 -3.45
N GLN A 74 -0.03 -5.76 -2.24
CA GLN A 74 0.47 -6.43 -1.04
C GLN A 74 -0.06 -7.87 -0.87
N ILE A 75 -1.14 -8.27 -1.54
CA ILE A 75 -1.76 -9.58 -1.33
C ILE A 75 -0.85 -10.74 -1.79
N PRO A 76 -0.26 -10.74 -3.00
CA PRO A 76 0.66 -11.80 -3.42
C PRO A 76 1.82 -12.06 -2.45
N PRO A 77 2.65 -11.08 -2.02
CA PRO A 77 3.74 -11.36 -1.10
C PRO A 77 3.24 -11.86 0.27
N ILE A 78 2.07 -11.42 0.74
CA ILE A 78 1.45 -12.00 1.95
C ILE A 78 1.24 -13.51 1.74
N ILE A 79 0.55 -13.91 0.67
CA ILE A 79 0.23 -15.31 0.41
C ILE A 79 1.52 -16.14 0.21
N LEU A 80 2.46 -15.63 -0.59
CA LEU A 80 3.70 -16.34 -0.92
C LEU A 80 4.54 -16.64 0.33
N TRP A 81 4.72 -15.66 1.23
CA TRP A 81 5.51 -15.87 2.44
C TRP A 81 4.91 -16.90 3.41
N PHE A 82 3.58 -17.05 3.41
CA PHE A 82 2.92 -18.13 4.15
C PHE A 82 3.03 -19.47 3.43
N LEU A 83 2.77 -19.51 2.12
CA LEU A 83 2.72 -20.74 1.34
C LEU A 83 4.06 -21.47 1.30
N PHE A 84 5.15 -20.71 1.16
CA PHE A 84 6.51 -21.24 1.05
C PHE A 84 7.22 -21.36 2.40
N HIS A 85 6.55 -21.12 3.53
CA HIS A 85 7.19 -21.13 4.84
C HIS A 85 7.94 -22.45 5.12
N GLY A 86 9.21 -22.34 5.52
CA GLY A 86 10.07 -23.49 5.80
C GLY A 86 10.69 -24.13 4.56
N GLN A 87 10.40 -23.61 3.36
CA GLN A 87 10.99 -24.05 2.10
C GLN A 87 12.14 -23.13 1.70
N GLY A 88 13.18 -23.70 1.07
CA GLY A 88 14.23 -22.91 0.44
C GLY A 88 13.70 -22.24 -0.82
N ILE A 89 14.01 -20.96 -1.02
CA ILE A 89 13.75 -20.27 -2.29
C ILE A 89 15.03 -20.38 -3.13
N SER A 90 14.91 -20.98 -4.32
CA SER A 90 16.00 -21.12 -5.27
C SER A 90 15.43 -21.05 -6.69
N ASP A 91 16.02 -20.17 -7.50
CA ASP A 91 15.79 -20.02 -8.93
C ASP A 91 16.57 -21.05 -9.78
N GLY A 92 17.03 -22.14 -9.15
CA GLY A 92 17.92 -23.13 -9.79
C GLY A 92 19.41 -22.78 -9.70
N SER A 93 19.78 -21.64 -9.10
CA SER A 93 21.16 -21.38 -8.68
C SER A 93 21.54 -22.22 -7.44
N PRO A 94 22.84 -22.40 -7.13
CA PRO A 94 23.27 -23.19 -5.97
C PRO A 94 22.50 -22.75 -4.71
N PRO A 95 22.03 -23.68 -3.88
CA PRO A 95 21.07 -23.39 -2.83
C PRO A 95 21.61 -22.28 -1.93
N SER A 96 20.94 -21.13 -1.98
CA SER A 96 21.13 -20.14 -0.93
C SER A 96 20.58 -20.73 0.36
N GLY A 97 21.24 -20.47 1.50
CA GLY A 97 20.72 -20.89 2.80
C GLY A 97 19.42 -20.18 3.21
N PHE A 98 18.82 -19.38 2.32
CA PHE A 98 17.61 -18.64 2.61
C PHE A 98 16.40 -19.55 2.65
N THR A 99 15.74 -19.57 3.80
CA THR A 99 14.49 -20.30 4.02
C THR A 99 13.38 -19.28 4.17
N ALA A 100 12.31 -19.43 3.39
CA ALA A 100 11.17 -18.55 3.45
C ALA A 100 10.52 -18.59 4.85
N HIS A 101 10.28 -17.41 5.41
CA HIS A 101 9.65 -17.26 6.71
C HIS A 101 8.38 -16.42 6.61
N TRP A 102 7.28 -16.88 7.19
CA TRP A 102 6.01 -16.12 7.20
C TRP A 102 6.18 -14.74 7.82
N GLY A 103 7.14 -14.56 8.74
CA GLY A 103 7.45 -13.26 9.35
C GLY A 103 7.79 -12.17 8.35
N TYR A 104 8.27 -12.51 7.14
CA TYR A 104 8.48 -11.56 6.06
C TYR A 104 7.16 -11.02 5.47
N SER A 105 6.01 -11.65 5.76
CA SER A 105 4.68 -11.15 5.39
C SER A 105 4.23 -9.97 6.25
N ILE A 106 4.75 -9.83 7.48
CA ILE A 106 4.33 -8.82 8.45
C ILE A 106 4.37 -7.39 7.87
N PRO A 107 5.47 -6.92 7.26
CA PRO A 107 5.51 -5.60 6.63
C PRO A 107 4.40 -5.39 5.58
N HIS A 108 4.10 -6.42 4.76
CA HIS A 108 3.06 -6.34 3.73
C HIS A 108 1.65 -6.27 4.33
N ILE A 109 1.39 -7.05 5.39
CA ILE A 109 0.12 -7.00 6.13
C ILE A 109 -0.09 -5.61 6.71
N LEU A 110 0.94 -5.03 7.34
CA LEU A 110 0.86 -3.69 7.92
C LEU A 110 0.55 -2.63 6.85
N ILE A 111 1.23 -2.66 5.70
CA ILE A 111 0.92 -1.76 4.58
C ILE A 111 -0.51 -1.96 4.10
N PHE A 112 -0.94 -3.20 3.89
CA PHE A 112 -2.28 -3.54 3.44
C PHE A 112 -3.34 -2.91 4.37
N LEU A 113 -3.19 -3.11 5.67
CA LEU A 113 -4.10 -2.56 6.68
C LEU A 113 -4.09 -1.03 6.71
N ILE A 114 -2.92 -0.39 6.58
CA ILE A 114 -2.81 1.07 6.49
C ILE A 114 -3.54 1.59 5.24
N CYS A 115 -3.32 0.99 4.07
CA CYS A 115 -4.00 1.36 2.84
C CYS A 115 -5.52 1.17 2.95
N ALA A 116 -5.97 0.03 3.49
CA ALA A 116 -7.39 -0.22 3.74
C ALA A 116 -8.01 0.84 4.67
N ALA A 117 -7.32 1.20 5.76
CA ALA A 117 -7.77 2.23 6.68
C ALA A 117 -7.84 3.62 6.03
N ILE A 118 -6.88 3.97 5.17
CA ILE A 118 -6.91 5.22 4.38
C ILE A 118 -8.12 5.24 3.45
N LEU A 119 -8.35 4.17 2.70
CA LEU A 119 -9.47 4.06 1.75
C LEU A 119 -10.82 4.12 2.46
N TYR A 120 -10.96 3.41 3.58
CA TYR A 120 -12.15 3.44 4.42
C TYR A 120 -12.45 4.87 4.93
N LYS A 121 -11.44 5.56 5.49
CA LYS A 121 -11.58 6.94 5.98
C LYS A 121 -11.85 7.95 4.88
N GLN A 122 -11.30 7.72 3.68
CA GLN A 122 -11.53 8.60 2.53
C GLN A 122 -12.97 8.50 2.00
N GLY A 123 -13.59 7.31 2.14
CA GLY A 123 -14.93 7.02 1.67
C GLY A 123 -15.02 6.82 0.14
N PRO A 124 -16.18 6.35 -0.36
CA PRO A 124 -16.38 6.11 -1.78
C PRO A 124 -16.35 7.42 -2.56
N VAL A 125 -15.61 7.43 -3.68
CA VAL A 125 -15.53 8.60 -4.60
C VAL A 125 -16.92 9.11 -4.98
N PHE A 126 -17.87 8.21 -5.22
CA PHE A 126 -19.21 8.53 -5.73
C PHE A 126 -20.26 8.85 -4.65
N SER A 127 -19.91 8.72 -3.35
CA SER A 127 -20.87 8.91 -2.25
C SER A 127 -21.23 10.38 -1.99
N GLN A 128 -20.57 11.36 -2.63
CA GLN A 128 -20.80 12.79 -2.34
C GLN A 128 -21.93 13.44 -3.18
N GLY A 129 -22.58 12.70 -4.07
CA GLY A 129 -23.67 13.19 -4.93
C GLY A 129 -25.08 13.20 -4.32
N VAL A 130 -25.28 12.56 -3.16
CA VAL A 130 -26.60 12.42 -2.51
C VAL A 130 -26.68 13.21 -1.21
N LYS A 131 -26.16 14.45 -1.18
CA LYS A 131 -26.77 15.47 -0.32
C LYS A 131 -27.79 16.20 -1.18
N SER A 132 -28.91 15.51 -1.38
CA SER A 132 -30.08 16.09 -2.06
C SER A 132 -30.39 17.43 -1.39
N LYS A 133 -30.66 18.43 -2.23
CA LYS A 133 -31.30 19.69 -1.85
C LYS A 133 -32.62 19.39 -1.12
N SER A 134 -32.59 19.12 0.19
CA SER A 134 -33.80 19.05 0.99
C SER A 134 -34.13 20.45 1.51
N TRP A 135 -35.03 21.12 0.78
CA TRP A 135 -36.16 21.89 1.31
C TRP A 135 -35.81 23.08 2.25
N SER A 136 -35.70 24.31 1.74
CA SER A 136 -36.79 25.30 1.58
C SER A 136 -37.68 25.47 2.83
N ARG A 137 -37.59 26.64 3.49
CA ARG A 137 -38.56 27.73 3.37
C ARG A 137 -38.11 28.93 4.20
N ARG A 138 -38.12 30.08 3.52
CA ARG A 138 -38.13 31.42 4.08
C ARG A 138 -39.10 31.49 5.26
N LYS A 139 -38.64 32.00 6.39
CA LYS A 139 -39.49 32.77 7.31
C LYS A 139 -39.09 34.23 7.18
N THR A 140 -39.68 34.88 6.19
CA THR A 140 -39.96 36.31 6.20
C THR A 140 -41.32 36.46 6.86
N PHE A 141 -41.34 36.95 8.10
CA PHE A 141 -42.33 37.88 8.66
C PHE A 141 -41.67 38.55 9.86
#